data_AF-A0A518IGE8-F1
#
_entry.id   AF-A0A518IGE8-F1
#
_cell.length_a   1.000
_cell.length_b   1.000
_cell.length_c   1.000
_cell.angle_alpha   90.00
_cell.angle_beta   90.00
_cell.angle_gamma   90.00
#
_symmetry.space_group_name_H-M   'P 1'
#
loop_
_entity.id
_entity.type
_entity.pdbx_description
1 polymer ?
#
loop_
_entity_poly.entity_id
_entity_poly.type
_entity_poly.pdbx_seq_one_letter_code
_entity_poly.pdbx_strand_id
1 'polypeptide(L)'
;MQVATVNENRIDARKKYAEYLKAVKDRHCKEYEALKNAYRELSKGNQVIDIVATIQNAGVDHLNRPRLAIVRADAKLCWFRWTHLKRQWGAPSKPIFSSSSSWNPSKAQSVVLPRETLPIESNPRDRVLRAVVPSIPPSLLPDGKLSNYHILWEAEWETIPVDPMLLKHLGKNLYVVLATWDLTPLEQAVLRDSQ
;
A
#
# COMPACT_ATOMS: atom_id res chain seq x y z
N MET A 1 2.30 6.16 12.89
CA MET A 1 2.90 5.94 11.54
C MET A 1 3.34 7.22 10.80
N GLN A 2 4.61 7.29 10.36
CA GLN A 2 5.14 8.36 9.48
C GLN A 2 5.08 7.92 8.00
N VAL A 3 4.52 8.75 7.11
CA VAL A 3 4.36 8.43 5.67
C VAL A 3 5.08 9.43 4.76
N ALA A 4 5.64 8.94 3.65
CA ALA A 4 6.33 9.78 2.67
C ALA A 4 5.30 10.53 1.80
N THR A 5 5.04 11.77 2.20
CA THR A 5 3.98 12.60 1.61
C THR A 5 4.52 13.42 0.44
N VAL A 6 3.75 13.49 -0.64
CA VAL A 6 4.01 14.37 -1.78
C VAL A 6 3.31 15.70 -1.51
N ASN A 7 4.10 16.77 -1.38
CA ASN A 7 3.58 18.11 -1.08
C ASN A 7 3.60 18.99 -2.33
N GLU A 8 2.46 19.61 -2.64
CA GLU A 8 2.32 20.64 -3.67
C GLU A 8 1.20 21.60 -3.25
N ASN A 9 1.34 22.89 -3.57
CA ASN A 9 0.28 23.87 -3.32
C ASN A 9 -0.98 23.53 -4.14
N ARG A 10 -2.17 23.67 -3.56
CA ARG A 10 -3.46 23.43 -4.23
C ARG A 10 -3.60 24.17 -5.57
N ILE A 11 -3.15 25.42 -5.64
CA ILE A 11 -3.25 26.26 -6.85
C ILE A 11 -2.37 25.68 -7.96
N ASP A 12 -1.13 25.32 -7.64
CA ASP A 12 -0.19 24.77 -8.60
C ASP A 12 -0.56 23.34 -9.00
N ALA A 13 -1.05 22.53 -8.06
CA ALA A 13 -1.63 21.22 -8.32
C ALA A 13 -2.80 21.30 -9.30
N ARG A 14 -3.66 22.31 -9.20
CA ARG A 14 -4.77 22.52 -10.15
C ARG A 14 -4.27 22.89 -11.56
N LYS A 15 -3.25 23.74 -11.66
CA LYS A 15 -2.63 24.10 -12.95
C LYS A 15 -2.00 22.88 -13.61
N LYS A 16 -1.17 22.13 -12.87
CA LYS A 16 -0.54 20.90 -13.34
C LYS A 16 -1.58 19.83 -13.69
N TYR A 17 -2.66 19.71 -12.91
CA TYR A 17 -3.76 18.80 -13.26
C TYR A 17 -4.34 19.11 -14.65
N ALA A 18 -4.56 20.39 -14.98
CA ALA A 18 -5.05 20.78 -16.31
C ALA A 18 -4.05 20.47 -17.42
N GLU A 19 -2.75 20.65 -17.17
CA GLU A 19 -1.67 20.28 -18.09
C GLU A 19 -1.65 18.76 -18.35
N TYR A 20 -1.60 17.94 -17.30
CA TYR A 20 -1.61 16.49 -17.44
C TYR A 20 -2.93 15.94 -17.99
N LEU A 21 -4.05 16.62 -17.75
CA LEU A 21 -5.33 16.27 -18.37
C LEU A 21 -5.28 16.42 -19.89
N LYS A 22 -4.61 17.44 -20.42
CA LYS A 22 -4.37 17.60 -21.86
C LYS A 22 -3.37 16.55 -22.35
N ALA A 23 -2.25 16.40 -21.65
CA ALA A 23 -1.20 15.46 -22.02
C ALA A 23 -1.71 14.00 -22.10
N VAL A 24 -2.62 13.58 -21.22
CA VAL A 24 -3.24 12.24 -21.29
C VAL A 24 -4.14 12.06 -22.52
N LYS A 25 -4.83 13.13 -22.96
CA LYS A 25 -5.65 13.09 -24.19
C LYS A 25 -4.77 12.94 -25.43
N ASP A 26 -3.64 13.65 -25.45
CA ASP A 26 -2.71 13.63 -26.58
C ASP A 26 -1.82 12.37 -26.59
N ARG A 27 -1.40 11.94 -25.40
CA ARG A 27 -0.50 10.80 -25.18
C ARG A 27 -1.01 9.94 -24.03
N HIS A 28 -1.59 8.80 -24.38
CA HIS A 28 -2.16 7.88 -23.42
C HIS A 28 -1.08 6.98 -22.78
N CYS A 29 -0.25 7.53 -21.89
CA CYS A 29 0.73 6.75 -21.10
C CYS A 29 0.35 6.67 -19.62
N LYS A 30 0.75 5.57 -18.97
CA LYS A 30 0.40 5.27 -17.57
C LYS A 30 1.03 6.25 -16.58
N GLU A 31 2.18 6.81 -16.94
CA GLU A 31 2.89 7.83 -16.17
C GLU A 31 2.04 9.12 -16.08
N TYR A 32 1.52 9.59 -17.21
CA TYR A 32 0.67 10.79 -17.24
C TYR A 32 -0.67 10.55 -16.55
N GLU A 33 -1.25 9.36 -16.67
CA GLU A 33 -2.46 9.02 -15.91
C GLU A 33 -2.24 9.06 -14.40
N ALA A 34 -1.14 8.49 -13.91
CA ALA A 34 -0.79 8.51 -12.50
C ALA A 34 -0.58 9.95 -12.00
N LEU A 35 0.16 10.77 -12.75
CA LEU A 35 0.41 12.17 -12.41
C LEU A 35 -0.88 13.01 -12.44
N LYS A 36 -1.71 12.83 -13.48
CA LYS A 36 -3.05 13.44 -13.56
C LYS A 36 -3.88 13.09 -12.33
N ASN A 37 -3.94 11.82 -11.95
CA ASN A 37 -4.72 11.38 -10.79
C ASN A 37 -4.17 11.97 -9.49
N ALA A 38 -2.85 12.00 -9.31
CA ALA A 38 -2.21 12.59 -8.13
C ALA A 38 -2.46 14.09 -8.01
N TYR A 39 -2.24 14.87 -9.07
CA TYR A 39 -2.51 16.31 -9.05
C TYR A 39 -3.99 16.62 -8.85
N ARG A 40 -4.90 15.77 -9.36
CA ARG A 40 -6.33 15.90 -9.05
C ARG A 40 -6.59 15.83 -7.55
N GLU A 41 -6.03 14.83 -6.86
CA GLU A 41 -6.24 14.67 -5.42
C GLU A 41 -5.54 15.78 -4.61
N LEU A 42 -4.31 16.17 -4.97
CA LEU A 42 -3.62 17.30 -4.36
C LEU A 42 -4.39 18.62 -4.54
N SER A 43 -5.00 18.85 -5.71
CA SER A 43 -5.81 20.05 -5.96
C SER A 43 -7.07 20.15 -5.07
N LYS A 44 -7.58 19.01 -4.60
CA LYS A 44 -8.68 18.94 -3.62
C LYS A 44 -8.19 19.12 -2.18
N GLY A 45 -6.87 19.12 -1.97
CA GLY A 45 -6.26 19.14 -0.65
C GLY A 45 -6.13 17.78 0.02
N ASN A 46 -6.31 16.69 -0.74
CA ASN A 46 -6.10 15.34 -0.22
C ASN A 46 -4.61 15.03 -0.14
N GLN A 47 -4.24 14.21 0.85
CA GLN A 47 -2.86 13.78 1.04
C GLN A 47 -2.52 12.66 0.05
N VAL A 48 -1.42 12.82 -0.69
CA VAL A 48 -0.88 11.79 -1.60
C VAL A 48 0.44 11.29 -1.04
N ILE A 49 0.64 9.96 -1.06
CA ILE A 49 1.85 9.30 -0.56
C ILE A 49 2.51 8.47 -1.67
N ASP A 50 3.83 8.35 -1.59
CA ASP A 50 4.60 7.34 -2.33
C ASP A 50 4.77 6.11 -1.44
N ILE A 51 4.16 4.99 -1.83
CA ILE A 51 4.18 3.76 -1.03
C ILE A 51 5.58 3.16 -0.92
N VAL A 52 6.41 3.31 -1.96
CA VAL A 52 7.77 2.74 -1.97
C VAL A 52 8.64 3.51 -1.00
N ALA A 53 8.62 4.84 -1.09
CA ALA A 53 9.35 5.69 -0.14
C ALA A 53 8.81 5.53 1.29
N THR A 54 7.50 5.37 1.46
CA THR A 54 6.87 5.15 2.77
C THR A 54 7.37 3.86 3.43
N ILE A 55 7.37 2.74 2.68
CA ILE A 55 7.84 1.45 3.20
C ILE A 55 9.37 1.46 3.42
N GLN A 56 10.13 2.11 2.53
CA GLN A 56 11.58 2.31 2.71
C GLN A 56 11.91 3.07 4.00
N ASN A 57 11.23 4.20 4.24
CA ASN A 57 11.48 5.05 5.40
C ASN A 57 11.11 4.35 6.71
N ALA A 58 10.04 3.56 6.71
CA ALA A 58 9.68 2.75 7.87
C ALA A 58 10.68 1.62 8.14
N GLY A 59 11.27 1.06 7.07
CA GLY A 59 12.31 0.05 7.16
C GLY A 59 11.81 -1.28 7.75
N VAL A 60 12.70 -1.95 8.47
CA VAL A 60 12.45 -3.26 9.09
C VAL A 60 12.54 -3.20 10.62
N ASP A 61 11.93 -4.19 11.28
CA ASP A 61 12.03 -4.40 12.72
C ASP A 61 13.33 -5.14 13.09
N HIS A 62 13.51 -5.42 14.39
CA HIS A 62 14.66 -6.14 14.93
C HIS A 62 14.78 -7.58 14.43
N LEU A 63 13.71 -8.14 13.86
CA LEU A 63 13.69 -9.46 13.25
C LEU A 63 13.80 -9.37 11.73
N ASN A 64 14.19 -8.25 11.14
CA ASN A 64 14.25 -8.02 9.69
C ASN A 64 12.91 -8.16 8.94
N ARG A 65 11.79 -7.99 9.64
CA ARG A 65 10.45 -7.96 9.02
C ARG A 65 10.06 -6.53 8.64
N PRO A 66 9.29 -6.31 7.56
CA PRO A 66 8.82 -4.96 7.22
C PRO A 66 7.99 -4.38 8.37
N ARG A 67 8.25 -3.13 8.77
CA ARG A 67 7.43 -2.49 9.82
C ARG A 67 6.03 -2.13 9.37
N LEU A 68 5.83 -1.98 8.06
CA LEU A 68 4.54 -1.66 7.46
C LEU A 68 4.04 -2.82 6.61
N ALA A 69 2.73 -3.02 6.60
CA ALA A 69 2.05 -3.90 5.68
C ALA A 69 1.04 -3.12 4.86
N ILE A 70 0.88 -3.53 3.59
CA ILE A 70 -0.14 -3.00 2.70
C ILE A 70 -0.85 -4.13 1.97
N VAL A 71 -2.18 -4.13 1.99
CA VAL A 71 -2.98 -5.11 1.24
C VAL A 71 -4.30 -4.49 0.82
N ARG A 72 -5.05 -5.16 -0.05
CA ARG A 72 -6.41 -4.73 -0.41
C ARG A 72 -7.33 -4.69 0.80
N ALA A 73 -8.23 -3.71 0.82
CA ALA A 73 -9.14 -3.47 1.93
C ALA A 73 -10.21 -4.57 2.14
N ASP A 74 -10.44 -5.44 1.16
CA ASP A 74 -11.33 -6.59 1.29
C ASP A 74 -10.64 -7.86 1.79
N ALA A 75 -9.33 -7.80 2.06
CA ALA A 75 -8.58 -8.93 2.57
C ALA A 75 -8.78 -9.09 4.09
N LYS A 76 -8.81 -10.34 4.57
CA LYS A 76 -8.77 -10.65 6.00
C LYS A 76 -7.34 -10.79 6.54
N LEU A 77 -6.44 -11.24 5.66
CA LEU A 77 -5.04 -11.52 5.99
C LEU A 77 -4.13 -10.87 4.93
N CYS A 78 -2.96 -10.45 5.38
CA CYS A 78 -1.87 -9.98 4.55
C CYS A 78 -0.68 -10.93 4.65
N TRP A 79 -0.27 -11.45 3.51
CA TRP A 79 0.87 -12.32 3.36
C TRP A 79 2.04 -11.52 2.80
N PHE A 80 3.18 -11.54 3.47
CA PHE A 80 4.42 -10.99 2.96
C PHE A 80 5.43 -12.10 2.69
N ARG A 81 6.14 -11.95 1.58
CA ARG A 81 7.31 -12.76 1.27
C ARG A 81 8.18 -12.06 0.23
N TRP A 82 9.30 -12.68 -0.04
CA TRP A 82 10.16 -12.37 -1.18
C TRP A 82 9.83 -13.30 -2.34
N THR A 83 9.61 -12.76 -3.53
CA THR A 83 9.26 -13.56 -4.72
C THR A 83 10.19 -13.28 -5.90
N HIS A 84 10.46 -14.31 -6.68
CA HIS A 84 10.94 -14.15 -8.04
C HIS A 84 9.73 -13.94 -8.97
N LEU A 85 9.79 -12.99 -9.89
CA LEU A 85 8.78 -12.91 -10.94
C LEU A 85 9.02 -14.05 -11.93
N LYS A 86 7.94 -14.76 -12.32
CA LYS A 86 7.99 -15.85 -13.31
C LYS A 86 8.81 -15.39 -14.54
N ARG A 87 9.71 -16.26 -15.03
CA ARG A 87 10.61 -16.09 -16.19
C ARG A 87 11.93 -15.34 -15.95
N GLN A 88 12.32 -15.08 -14.71
CA GLN A 88 13.63 -14.53 -14.40
C GLN A 88 14.38 -15.41 -13.39
N TRP A 89 14.76 -16.61 -13.80
CA TRP A 89 15.72 -17.42 -13.04
C TRP A 89 17.03 -16.63 -12.91
N GLY A 90 17.49 -16.41 -11.68
CA GLY A 90 18.64 -15.57 -11.37
C GLY A 90 18.35 -14.08 -11.15
N ALA A 91 17.11 -13.62 -11.39
CA ALA A 91 16.76 -12.26 -11.00
C ALA A 91 16.54 -12.13 -9.49
N PRO A 92 16.92 -10.97 -8.94
CA PRO A 92 16.77 -10.73 -7.52
C PRO A 92 15.31 -10.75 -7.07
N SER A 93 15.08 -11.31 -5.89
CA SER A 93 13.77 -11.36 -5.25
C SER A 93 13.21 -9.95 -5.03
N LYS A 94 11.91 -9.80 -5.20
CA LYS A 94 11.16 -8.57 -4.88
C LYS A 94 10.24 -8.83 -3.68
N PRO A 95 10.09 -7.86 -2.77
CA PRO A 95 9.12 -7.97 -1.71
C PRO A 95 7.70 -7.82 -2.27
N ILE A 96 6.81 -8.70 -1.83
CA ILE A 96 5.40 -8.73 -2.24
C ILE A 96 4.52 -8.84 -1.00
N PHE A 97 3.49 -8.00 -0.95
CA PHE A 97 2.36 -8.15 -0.04
C PHE A 97 1.14 -8.66 -0.81
N SER A 98 0.39 -9.61 -0.27
CA SER A 98 -0.76 -10.21 -0.96
C SER A 98 -1.90 -10.58 -0.03
N SER A 99 -3.12 -10.55 -0.55
CA SER A 99 -4.30 -11.10 0.15
C SER A 99 -4.43 -12.62 0.08
N SER A 100 -3.50 -13.31 -0.59
CA SER A 100 -3.50 -14.77 -0.75
C SER A 100 -2.18 -15.40 -0.32
N SER A 101 -2.25 -16.56 0.32
CA SER A 101 -1.09 -17.41 0.64
C SER A 101 -0.48 -18.09 -0.59
N SER A 102 -1.19 -18.10 -1.73
CA SER A 102 -0.71 -18.71 -2.97
C SER A 102 0.66 -18.17 -3.36
N TRP A 103 1.58 -19.04 -3.77
CA TRP A 103 2.91 -18.68 -4.26
C TRP A 103 2.89 -17.78 -5.51
N ASN A 104 1.79 -17.81 -6.26
CA ASN A 104 1.60 -17.03 -7.49
C ASN A 104 0.29 -16.23 -7.43
N PRO A 105 0.20 -15.22 -6.56
CA PRO A 105 -1.01 -14.46 -6.35
C PRO A 105 -1.23 -13.58 -7.59
N SER A 106 -2.50 -13.31 -7.88
CA SER A 106 -2.82 -12.42 -9.00
C SER A 106 -2.24 -11.02 -8.75
N LYS A 107 -1.86 -10.32 -9.82
CA LYS A 107 -1.41 -8.92 -9.72
C LYS A 107 -2.47 -8.03 -9.08
N ALA A 108 -3.75 -8.34 -9.28
CA ALA A 108 -4.87 -7.62 -8.70
C ALA A 108 -5.03 -7.85 -7.20
N GLN A 109 -4.34 -8.82 -6.62
CA GLN A 109 -4.37 -9.15 -5.19
C GLN A 109 -3.05 -8.83 -4.48
N SER A 110 -2.11 -8.19 -5.18
CA SER A 110 -0.74 -8.07 -4.69
C SER A 110 -0.14 -6.70 -4.93
N VAL A 111 0.57 -6.22 -3.93
CA VAL A 111 1.42 -5.02 -4.00
C VAL A 111 2.86 -5.51 -4.11
N VAL A 112 3.46 -5.36 -5.29
CA VAL A 112 4.86 -5.73 -5.56
C VAL A 112 5.70 -4.47 -5.52
N LEU A 113 6.70 -4.43 -4.65
CA LEU A 113 7.59 -3.28 -4.55
C LEU A 113 8.89 -3.53 -5.34
N PRO A 114 9.63 -2.46 -5.67
CA PRO A 114 10.99 -2.58 -6.17
C PRO A 114 11.90 -3.40 -5.24
N ARG A 115 12.95 -3.99 -5.82
CA ARG A 115 13.91 -4.84 -5.08
C ARG A 115 14.53 -4.10 -3.89
N GLU A 116 14.89 -2.85 -4.10
CA GLU A 116 15.65 -2.01 -3.16
C GLU A 116 14.74 -1.34 -2.12
N THR A 117 13.48 -1.74 -2.05
CA THR A 117 12.53 -1.16 -1.08
C THR A 117 12.78 -1.65 0.33
N LEU A 118 13.31 -2.86 0.50
CA LEU A 118 13.62 -3.45 1.80
C LEU A 118 14.99 -4.16 1.74
N PRO A 119 15.71 -4.29 2.85
CA PRO A 119 16.95 -5.06 2.89
C PRO A 119 16.67 -6.52 2.52
N ILE A 120 17.50 -7.08 1.64
CA ILE A 120 17.35 -8.46 1.17
C ILE A 120 17.81 -9.40 2.28
N GLU A 121 16.93 -10.32 2.69
CA GLU A 121 17.35 -11.42 3.58
C GLU A 121 18.24 -12.41 2.84
N SER A 122 19.20 -12.99 3.56
CA SER A 122 20.14 -14.00 3.04
C SER A 122 19.45 -15.31 2.64
N ASN A 123 18.30 -15.65 3.24
CA ASN A 123 17.46 -16.77 2.82
C ASN A 123 15.97 -16.38 2.69
N PRO A 124 15.57 -15.75 1.58
CA PRO A 124 14.23 -15.19 1.41
C PRO A 124 13.12 -16.23 1.18
N ARG A 125 13.46 -17.51 0.99
CA ARG A 125 12.51 -18.54 0.51
C ARG A 125 11.68 -19.17 1.62
N ASP A 126 12.20 -19.20 2.84
CA ASP A 126 11.58 -19.96 3.94
C ASP A 126 10.72 -19.09 4.85
N ARG A 127 10.71 -17.76 4.64
CA ARG A 127 10.03 -16.82 5.52
C ARG A 127 8.82 -16.19 4.85
N VAL A 128 7.66 -16.77 5.14
CA VAL A 128 6.36 -16.19 4.82
C VAL A 128 5.81 -15.56 6.11
N LEU A 129 5.59 -14.25 6.08
CA LEU A 129 4.97 -13.53 7.19
C LEU A 129 3.47 -13.36 6.93
N ARG A 130 2.69 -13.33 8.01
CA ARG A 130 1.23 -13.18 7.97
C ARG A 130 0.83 -12.12 9.00
N ALA A 131 -0.01 -11.17 8.60
CA ALA A 131 -0.59 -10.17 9.49
C ALA A 131 -2.12 -10.13 9.30
N VAL A 132 -2.84 -9.83 10.38
CA VAL A 132 -4.29 -9.56 10.32
C VAL A 132 -4.52 -8.19 9.70
N VAL A 133 -5.54 -8.09 8.87
CA VAL A 133 -5.94 -6.82 8.27
C VAL A 133 -6.91 -6.11 9.22
N PRO A 134 -6.65 -4.86 9.60
CA PRO A 134 -7.55 -4.12 10.48
C PRO A 134 -8.89 -3.87 9.79
N SER A 135 -9.98 -4.04 10.54
CA SER A 135 -11.32 -3.77 10.02
C SER A 135 -11.53 -2.26 9.85
N ILE A 136 -12.24 -1.87 8.78
CA ILE A 136 -12.60 -0.48 8.51
C ILE A 136 -13.88 -0.15 9.30
N PRO A 137 -13.88 0.89 10.14
CA PRO A 137 -15.07 1.34 10.84
C PRO A 137 -16.20 1.72 9.86
N PRO A 138 -17.47 1.46 10.19
CA PRO A 138 -18.59 1.77 9.29
C PRO A 138 -18.65 3.23 8.84
N SER A 139 -18.23 4.18 9.68
CA SER A 139 -18.19 5.62 9.35
C SER A 139 -17.12 5.99 8.31
N LEU A 140 -16.13 5.13 8.10
CA LEU A 140 -15.00 5.35 7.19
C LEU A 140 -15.05 4.43 5.96
N LEU A 141 -16.12 3.64 5.82
CA LEU A 141 -16.31 2.79 4.65
C LEU A 141 -16.45 3.67 3.40
N PRO A 142 -15.63 3.45 2.37
CA PRO A 142 -15.71 4.24 1.16
C PRO A 142 -16.87 3.79 0.28
N ASP A 143 -17.37 4.69 -0.56
CA ASP A 143 -18.35 4.33 -1.57
C ASP A 143 -17.74 3.34 -2.59
N GLY A 144 -18.47 2.26 -2.88
CA GLY A 144 -18.13 1.25 -3.88
C GLY A 144 -17.44 -0.02 -3.33
N LYS A 145 -16.73 -0.74 -4.22
CA LYS A 145 -16.12 -2.03 -3.89
C LYS A 145 -14.80 -1.85 -3.12
N LEU A 146 -14.68 -2.52 -1.97
CA LEU A 146 -13.44 -2.54 -1.15
C LEU A 146 -12.20 -3.04 -1.91
N SER A 147 -12.39 -3.87 -2.95
CA SER A 147 -11.32 -4.33 -3.84
C SER A 147 -10.53 -3.21 -4.54
N ASN A 148 -11.09 -1.99 -4.60
CA ASN A 148 -10.46 -0.83 -5.23
C ASN A 148 -9.58 -0.02 -4.25
N TYR A 149 -9.59 -0.40 -2.97
CA TYR A 149 -8.91 0.28 -1.89
C TYR A 149 -7.88 -0.64 -1.24
N HIS A 150 -6.92 -0.03 -0.56
CA HIS A 150 -5.87 -0.71 0.17
C HIS A 150 -5.81 -0.18 1.59
N ILE A 151 -5.35 -1.00 2.51
CA ILE A 151 -5.08 -0.60 3.88
C ILE A 151 -3.56 -0.65 4.06
N LEU A 152 -3.01 0.41 4.64
CA LEU A 152 -1.61 0.49 5.10
C LEU A 152 -1.64 0.64 6.61
N TRP A 153 -0.82 -0.13 7.33
CA TRP A 153 -0.77 -0.08 8.80
C TRP A 153 0.60 -0.53 9.31
N GLU A 154 0.86 -0.25 10.59
CA GLU A 154 2.04 -0.76 11.29
C GLU A 154 1.87 -2.26 11.56
N ALA A 155 2.67 -3.06 10.86
CA ALA A 155 2.59 -4.50 10.86
C ALA A 155 3.29 -5.06 12.10
N GLU A 156 2.54 -5.19 13.19
CA GLU A 156 2.93 -6.14 14.23
C GLU A 156 2.51 -7.54 13.78
N TRP A 157 3.43 -8.27 13.15
CA TRP A 157 3.16 -9.57 12.50
C TRP A 157 2.63 -10.68 13.42
N GLU A 158 2.70 -10.50 14.73
CA GLU A 158 2.24 -11.45 15.75
C GLU A 158 1.07 -10.91 16.58
N THR A 159 0.78 -9.62 16.48
CA THR A 159 -0.17 -8.91 17.35
C THR A 159 -1.13 -8.07 16.51
N ILE A 160 -1.86 -7.17 17.16
CA ILE A 160 -2.96 -6.45 16.53
C ILE A 160 -2.40 -5.24 15.78
N PRO A 161 -2.91 -4.95 14.58
CA PRO A 161 -2.52 -3.75 13.84
C PRO A 161 -2.72 -2.46 14.63
N VAL A 162 -1.83 -1.49 14.41
CA VAL A 162 -1.90 -0.13 14.96
C VAL A 162 -1.87 0.88 13.80
N ASP A 163 -2.52 2.04 13.99
CA ASP A 163 -2.58 3.17 13.03
C ASP A 163 -2.99 2.81 11.58
N PRO A 164 -4.12 2.11 11.34
CA PRO A 164 -4.56 1.82 10.00
C PRO A 164 -4.95 3.06 9.18
N MET A 165 -4.62 2.98 7.89
CA MET A 165 -4.87 4.01 6.90
C MET A 165 -5.52 3.42 5.65
N LEU A 166 -6.65 3.99 5.24
CA LEU A 166 -7.35 3.62 4.01
C LEU A 166 -6.78 4.41 2.83
N LEU A 167 -6.38 3.68 1.81
CA LEU A 167 -5.71 4.20 0.63
C LEU A 167 -6.48 3.87 -0.65
N LYS A 168 -6.38 4.75 -1.64
CA LYS A 168 -6.80 4.48 -3.02
C LYS A 168 -5.64 4.63 -3.98
N HIS A 169 -5.44 3.63 -4.83
CA HIS A 169 -4.35 3.62 -5.81
C HIS A 169 -4.61 4.65 -6.91
N LEU A 170 -3.61 5.49 -7.19
CA LEU A 170 -3.67 6.53 -8.23
C LEU A 170 -2.93 6.12 -9.51
N GLY A 171 -2.04 5.13 -9.40
CA GLY A 171 -1.15 4.66 -10.46
C GLY A 171 0.29 4.56 -9.97
N LYS A 172 1.06 3.63 -10.55
CA LYS A 172 2.46 3.36 -10.15
C LYS A 172 2.56 3.14 -8.63
N ASN A 173 3.34 3.94 -7.92
CA ASN A 173 3.54 3.84 -6.47
C ASN A 173 2.70 4.86 -5.67
N LEU A 174 1.85 5.63 -6.34
CA LEU A 174 1.12 6.74 -5.72
C LEU A 174 -0.23 6.28 -5.19
N TYR A 175 -0.53 6.70 -3.96
CA TYR A 175 -1.79 6.45 -3.28
C TYR A 175 -2.31 7.75 -2.67
N VAL A 176 -3.63 7.92 -2.65
CA VAL A 176 -4.28 8.98 -1.86
C VAL A 176 -4.74 8.38 -0.53
N VAL A 177 -4.54 9.13 0.55
CA VAL A 177 -5.07 8.82 1.88
C VAL A 177 -6.52 9.27 1.94
N LEU A 178 -7.43 8.34 2.23
CA LEU A 178 -8.86 8.61 2.36
C LEU A 178 -9.30 8.76 3.82
N ALA A 179 -8.74 7.93 4.70
CA ALA A 179 -9.06 7.94 6.12
C ALA A 179 -7.91 7.33 6.92
N THR A 180 -7.83 7.72 8.19
CA THR A 180 -6.98 7.13 9.22
C THR A 180 -7.85 6.90 10.46
N TRP A 181 -7.63 5.81 11.17
CA TRP A 181 -8.35 5.54 12.42
C TRP A 181 -7.50 4.79 13.41
N ASP A 182 -7.89 4.87 14.67
CA ASP A 182 -7.34 4.05 15.73
C ASP A 182 -8.32 2.92 16.02
N LEU A 183 -7.79 1.72 16.27
CA LEU A 183 -8.61 0.61 16.72
C LEU A 183 -8.88 0.76 18.21
N THR A 184 -10.16 0.75 18.58
CA THR A 184 -10.58 0.71 19.98
C THR A 184 -10.17 -0.62 20.63
N PRO A 185 -9.96 -0.68 21.96
CA PRO A 185 -9.63 -1.93 22.64
C PRO A 185 -10.62 -3.08 22.37
N LEU A 186 -11.90 -2.75 22.10
CA LEU A 186 -12.91 -3.73 21.73
C LEU A 186 -12.68 -4.30 20.32
N GLU A 187 -12.45 -3.45 19.33
CA GLU A 187 -12.15 -3.88 17.96
C GLU A 187 -10.85 -4.71 17.92
N GLN A 188 -9.86 -4.29 18.72
CA GLN A 188 -8.63 -5.05 18.95
C GLN A 188 -8.95 -6.45 19.49
N ALA A 189 -9.79 -6.58 20.53
CA ALA A 189 -10.17 -7.87 21.09
C ALA A 189 -10.85 -8.78 20.05
N VAL A 190 -11.77 -8.25 19.24
CA VAL A 190 -12.45 -9.01 18.17
C VAL A 190 -11.47 -9.52 17.11
N LEU A 191 -10.42 -8.75 16.80
CA LEU A 191 -9.41 -9.17 15.84
C LEU A 191 -8.47 -10.27 16.39
N ARG A 192 -8.30 -10.40 17.72
CA ARG A 192 -7.49 -11.49 18.32
C ARG A 192 -8.08 -12.86 18.05
N ASP A 193 -9.40 -12.99 18.11
CA ASP A 193 -10.09 -14.27 17.88
C ASP A 193 -10.00 -14.74 16.41
N SER A 194 -9.55 -13.87 15.50
CA SER A 194 -9.44 -14.15 14.06
C SER A 194 -8.03 -14.57 13.59
N GLN A 195 -7.06 -14.71 14.49
CA GLN A 195 -5.65 -15.07 14.20
C GLN A 195 -5.40 -16.57 13.99
#